data_AF-A0A2R6EZ79-F1
#
_entry.id   AF-A0A2R6EZ79-F1
#
_cell.length_a   1.000
_cell.length_b   1.000
_cell.length_c   1.000
_cell.angle_alpha   90.00
_cell.angle_beta   90.00
_cell.angle_gamma   90.00
#
_symmetry.space_group_name_H-M   'P 1'
#
loop_
_entity.id
_entity.type
_entity.pdbx_description
1 polymer ?
#
loop_
_entity_poly.entity_id
_entity_poly.type
_entity_poly.pdbx_seq_one_letter_code
_entity_poly.pdbx_strand_id
1 'polypeptide(L)'
;MSSTELTDSDEGKTVVSSDGGSIGVVSEVRGGRAYVDPDPNVTDKLMSTMGWSDADEEDFALNASQVDEVTDDEVRLTSDL
;
A
#
# COMPACT_ATOMS: atom_id res chain seq x y z
N MET A 1 4.75 -17.66 9.70
CA MET A 1 5.41 -17.68 8.38
C MET A 1 4.94 -16.41 7.71
N SER A 2 5.83 -15.44 7.47
CA SER A 2 5.47 -14.21 6.77
C SER A 2 5.51 -14.54 5.28
N SER A 3 4.34 -14.79 4.67
CA SER A 3 4.25 -14.91 3.21
C SER A 3 4.07 -13.49 2.68
N THR A 4 4.98 -13.03 1.82
CA THR A 4 4.83 -11.75 1.08
C THR A 4 3.73 -11.84 0.01
N GLU A 5 2.87 -12.84 0.07
CA GLU A 5 1.78 -13.05 -0.86
C GLU A 5 0.58 -12.22 -0.43
N LEU A 6 0.26 -11.19 -1.22
CA LEU A 6 -0.96 -10.42 -1.07
C LEU A 6 -2.14 -11.26 -1.56
N THR A 7 -3.12 -11.44 -0.69
CA THR A 7 -4.35 -12.21 -0.91
C THR A 7 -5.57 -11.36 -0.58
N ASP A 8 -6.77 -11.82 -0.95
CA ASP A 8 -8.02 -11.16 -0.60
C ASP A 8 -8.22 -11.01 0.93
N SER A 9 -7.45 -11.74 1.75
CA SER A 9 -7.47 -11.57 3.22
C SER A 9 -6.71 -10.32 3.69
N ASP A 10 -5.95 -9.70 2.80
CA ASP A 10 -5.21 -8.46 3.06
C ASP A 10 -6.06 -7.21 2.76
N GLU A 11 -7.26 -7.39 2.21
CA GLU A 11 -8.23 -6.32 2.02
C GLU A 11 -8.64 -5.68 3.36
N GLY A 12 -8.68 -4.35 3.38
CA GLY A 12 -8.97 -3.54 4.57
C GLY A 12 -7.80 -3.33 5.52
N LYS A 13 -6.63 -3.92 5.27
CA LYS A 13 -5.44 -3.67 6.10
C LYS A 13 -4.91 -2.26 5.91
N THR A 14 -4.34 -1.72 6.99
CA THR A 14 -3.71 -0.39 6.92
C THR A 14 -2.37 -0.50 6.22
N VAL A 15 -2.13 0.32 5.21
CA VAL A 15 -0.85 0.39 4.52
C VAL A 15 0.00 1.47 5.16
N VAL A 16 1.20 1.10 5.58
CA VAL A 16 2.16 2.01 6.19
C VAL A 16 3.47 2.01 5.42
N SER A 17 4.09 3.17 5.30
CA SER A 17 5.46 3.30 4.81
C SER A 17 6.45 2.72 5.82
N SER A 18 7.68 2.45 5.37
CA SER A 18 8.78 2.05 6.26
C SER A 18 9.10 3.08 7.35
N ASP A 19 8.82 4.36 7.10
CA ASP A 19 8.95 5.44 8.09
C ASP A 19 7.86 5.41 9.19
N GLY A 20 6.91 4.46 9.11
CA GLY A 20 5.77 4.35 10.03
C GLY A 20 4.64 5.35 9.74
N GLY A 21 4.64 5.98 8.56
CA GLY A 21 3.54 6.83 8.11
C GLY A 21 2.43 6.02 7.48
N SER A 22 1.20 6.13 7.98
CA SER A 22 0.02 5.53 7.34
C SER A 22 -0.22 6.18 5.98
N ILE A 23 -0.18 5.39 4.92
CA ILE A 23 -0.40 5.86 3.55
C ILE A 23 -1.90 5.77 3.20
N GLY A 24 -2.55 4.69 3.63
CA GLY A 24 -3.93 4.41 3.26
C GLY A 24 -4.38 3.04 3.72
N VAL A 25 -5.35 2.46 3.01
CA VAL A 25 -5.92 1.14 3.29
C VAL A 25 -6.01 0.31 2.02
N VAL A 26 -5.86 -1.01 2.13
CA VAL A 26 -6.07 -1.91 0.99
C VAL A 26 -7.55 -1.94 0.64
N SER A 27 -7.92 -1.50 -0.55
CA SER A 27 -9.28 -1.50 -1.05
C SER A 27 -9.68 -2.85 -1.66
N GLU A 28 -8.83 -3.43 -2.50
CA GLU A 28 -9.03 -4.75 -3.10
C GLU A 28 -7.71 -5.49 -3.35
N VAL A 29 -7.73 -6.81 -3.48
CA VAL A 29 -6.56 -7.58 -3.95
C VAL A 29 -6.94 -8.39 -5.18
N ARG A 30 -6.29 -8.11 -6.32
CA ARG A 30 -6.62 -8.77 -7.58
C ARG A 30 -5.38 -9.22 -8.34
N GLY A 31 -5.28 -10.54 -8.53
CA GLY A 31 -4.20 -11.15 -9.32
C GLY A 31 -2.83 -11.01 -8.66
N GLY A 32 -2.78 -11.11 -7.33
CA GLY A 32 -1.54 -10.98 -6.53
C GLY A 32 -1.04 -9.54 -6.40
N ARG A 33 -1.90 -8.55 -6.66
CA ARG A 33 -1.64 -7.12 -6.49
C ARG A 33 -2.69 -6.55 -5.55
N ALA A 34 -2.23 -5.84 -4.52
CA ALA A 34 -3.12 -5.11 -3.62
C ALA A 34 -3.35 -3.71 -4.17
N TYR A 35 -4.58 -3.26 -4.15
CA TYR A 35 -5.00 -1.93 -4.52
C TYR A 35 -5.20 -1.15 -3.23
N VAL A 36 -4.67 0.07 -3.18
CA VAL A 36 -4.66 0.89 -1.97
C VAL A 36 -5.38 2.18 -2.22
N ASP A 37 -6.40 2.44 -1.40
CA ASP A 37 -7.07 3.72 -1.28
C ASP A 37 -6.21 4.62 -0.36
N PRO A 38 -5.57 5.68 -0.91
CA PRO A 38 -4.69 6.55 -0.15
C PRO A 38 -5.48 7.52 0.72
N ASP A 39 -5.08 7.70 1.99
CA ASP A 39 -5.72 8.71 2.84
C ASP A 39 -5.34 10.12 2.33
N PRO A 40 -6.31 11.00 2.03
CA PRO A 40 -6.03 12.31 1.47
C PRO A 40 -5.10 13.16 2.34
N ASN A 41 -5.02 12.92 3.66
CA ASN A 41 -4.18 13.71 4.56
C ASN A 41 -2.69 13.36 4.50
N VAL A 42 -2.33 12.15 4.09
CA VAL A 42 -0.92 11.68 4.10
C VAL A 42 -0.37 11.56 2.68
N THR A 43 -1.27 11.31 1.76
CA THR A 43 -1.01 11.14 0.34
C THR A 43 -0.45 12.40 -0.31
N ASP A 44 -0.89 13.60 0.10
CA ASP A 44 -0.37 14.89 -0.40
C ASP A 44 1.17 15.00 -0.32
N LYS A 45 1.79 14.50 0.76
CA LYS A 45 3.23 14.63 0.99
C LYS A 45 4.06 13.59 0.23
N LEU A 46 3.51 12.38 0.10
CA LEU A 46 4.14 11.27 -0.63
C LEU A 46 3.94 11.41 -2.14
N MET A 47 2.74 11.79 -2.61
CA MET A 47 2.43 12.06 -4.02
C MET A 47 3.38 13.08 -4.63
N SER A 48 3.64 14.18 -3.93
CA SER A 48 4.49 15.27 -4.41
C SER A 48 5.95 14.86 -4.58
N THR A 49 6.43 13.90 -3.77
CA THR A 49 7.81 13.41 -3.81
C THR A 49 7.99 12.26 -4.80
N MET A 50 6.97 11.41 -4.95
CA MET A 50 7.04 10.18 -5.75
C MET A 50 6.54 10.37 -7.20
N GLY A 51 5.97 11.53 -7.55
CA GLY A 51 5.49 11.81 -8.91
C GLY A 51 4.19 11.08 -9.25
N TRP A 52 3.37 10.78 -8.24
CA TRP A 52 2.01 10.25 -8.39
C TRP A 52 1.08 11.39 -8.85
N SER A 53 1.27 11.89 -10.07
CA SER A 53 0.57 13.09 -10.56
C SER A 53 -0.82 12.84 -11.11
N ASP A 54 -1.21 11.59 -11.38
CA ASP A 54 -2.49 11.30 -12.02
C ASP A 54 -3.04 9.97 -11.50
N ALA A 55 -3.36 9.89 -10.21
CA ALA A 55 -4.30 8.88 -9.72
C ALA A 55 -5.72 9.33 -10.09
N ASP A 56 -6.01 9.44 -11.38
CA ASP A 56 -7.39 9.39 -11.91
C ASP A 56 -7.97 7.97 -11.72
N GLU A 57 -7.12 6.99 -11.37
CA GLU A 57 -7.47 5.65 -10.94
C GLU A 57 -7.49 5.64 -9.40
N GLU A 58 -8.67 5.45 -8.83
CA GLU A 58 -9.02 5.59 -7.41
C GLU A 58 -8.16 4.76 -6.44
N ASP A 59 -7.38 3.79 -6.95
CA ASP A 59 -6.59 2.88 -6.14
C ASP A 59 -5.17 2.63 -6.69
N PHE A 60 -4.19 2.55 -5.80
CA PHE A 60 -2.79 2.26 -6.14
C PHE A 60 -2.47 0.76 -6.08
N ALA A 61 -2.06 0.17 -7.20
CA ALA A 61 -1.66 -1.23 -7.25
C ALA A 61 -0.24 -1.47 -6.69
N LEU A 62 -0.16 -1.94 -5.46
CA LEU A 62 1.03 -2.49 -4.83
C LEU A 62 1.37 -3.91 -5.31
N ASN A 63 2.62 -4.08 -5.68
CA ASN A 63 3.19 -5.41 -5.91
C ASN A 63 3.75 -6.00 -4.62
N ALA A 64 3.74 -7.33 -4.51
CA ALA A 64 4.39 -8.06 -3.42
C ALA A 64 5.88 -7.67 -3.26
N SER A 65 6.56 -7.33 -4.35
CA SER A 65 7.96 -6.87 -4.30
C SER A 65 8.17 -5.52 -3.60
N GLN A 66 7.11 -4.72 -3.45
CA GLN A 66 7.13 -3.44 -2.74
C GLN A 66 6.74 -3.58 -1.27
N VAL A 67 6.30 -4.78 -0.87
CA VAL A 67 5.90 -5.10 0.50
C VAL A 67 7.10 -5.64 1.26
N ASP A 68 7.48 -4.95 2.32
CA ASP A 68 8.54 -5.37 3.24
C ASP A 68 8.02 -6.46 4.18
N GLU A 69 6.85 -6.20 4.79
CA GLU A 69 6.23 -7.09 5.76
C GLU A 69 4.71 -6.98 5.73
N VAL A 70 4.02 -8.12 5.71
CA VAL A 70 2.57 -8.19 5.93
C VAL A 70 2.34 -8.71 7.35
N THR A 71 1.63 -7.92 8.15
CA THR A 71 1.21 -8.31 9.50
C THR A 71 -0.31 -8.56 9.54
N ASP A 72 -0.81 -9.05 10.67
CA ASP A 72 -2.26 -9.26 10.85
C ASP A 72 -3.08 -7.96 10.76
N ASP A 73 -2.49 -6.80 11.08
CA ASP A 73 -3.20 -5.51 11.12
C ASP A 73 -2.76 -4.53 10.00
N GLU A 74 -1.48 -4.55 9.61
CA GLU A 74 -0.88 -3.58 8.68
C GLU A 74 0.03 -4.22 7.62
N VAL A 75 0.12 -3.57 6.46
CA VAL A 75 1.05 -3.88 5.37
C VAL A 75 2.14 -2.81 5.37
N ARG A 76 3.39 -3.22 5.60
CA ARG A 76 4.56 -2.35 5.55
C ARG A 76 5.19 -2.37 4.17
N LEU A 77 5.39 -1.19 3.61
CA LEU A 77 6.14 -1.02 2.37
C LEU A 77 7.63 -0.98 2.63
N THR A 78 8.40 -1.43 1.63
CA THR A 78 9.85 -1.31 1.65
C THR A 78 10.29 0.12 1.34
N SER A 79 11.45 0.52 1.85
CA SER A 79 11.98 1.89 1.69
C SER A 79 12.61 2.11 0.31
N ASP A 80 12.77 1.02 -0.45
CA ASP A 80 13.27 1.01 -1.83
C ASP A 80 12.08 1.19 -2.77
N LEU A 81 11.58 2.43 -2.87
CA LEU A 81 10.57 2.87 -3.84
C LEU A 81 11.16 3.93 -4.77
#